data_AF-A0A257K4G2-F1
#
_entry.id   AF-A0A257K4G2-F1
#
_cell.length_a   1.000
_cell.length_b   1.000
_cell.length_c   1.000
_cell.angle_alpha   90.00
_cell.angle_beta   90.00
_cell.angle_gamma   90.00
#
_symmetry.space_group_name_H-M   'P 1'
#
loop_
_entity.id
_entity.type
_entity.pdbx_description
1 polymer ?
#
loop_
_entity_poly.entity_id
_entity_poly.type
_entity_poly.pdbx_seq_one_letter_code
_entity_poly.pdbx_strand_id
1 'polypeptide(L)'
;MYTFSSKLKTLSIVLILLGIFGIGYGFLTAPKNIEDVQKILDAESAHHGGGHHEAAKEAAHEMPKVLPAQQNQSVEKEVAHESEEVVMEAKDTIAVKPLDTVATDSAKVAVANVEHHDGEYAAPAEHHQTEAEAHAEHEDHLKHVLTQLQNKPWAALYVACIFIMLISLGALAFYAIQQVAQAGWSPVLFRVMQGITAYLPVGSVIFFVLLILAGMHYNHLFVWMAEGVTQKGHENYDKLVAAKSGYLNFPFWIIRAAIFLIGWNLYRYFSRKNCLAQDESSDNSFYKKNFKMSATFLVFFIVTESIMSWDWIMSVDPHWFSTLFGWYVFASFFVSGITTIAMVTLYLKSKGYLEFVNNSHIHDLAKFMFGISVFWTYLWFSQFMLIWYADIPEEVTYFWTRIELYNLPFFGAVVMNFVFPILILINSDFKRLTWVVVMAGIVILFGHYVDFFNMIMPGTVGDRWFIGIPEIGSLCFFIGLFILVVFTALTKVPLLAKRNPFIEESKHFHY
;
A
#
# COMPACT_ATOMS: atom_id res chain seq x y z
N MET A 1 14.38 7.09 33.88
CA MET A 1 14.97 6.83 32.55
C MET A 1 14.64 5.41 32.15
N TYR A 2 14.41 5.13 30.85
CA TYR A 2 14.22 3.75 30.38
C TYR A 2 15.55 3.01 30.32
N THR A 3 15.58 1.78 30.83
CA THR A 3 16.73 0.87 30.71
C THR A 3 16.42 -0.20 29.69
N PHE A 4 17.23 -0.28 28.63
CA PHE A 4 17.03 -1.28 27.58
C PHE A 4 17.22 -2.70 28.14
N SER A 5 16.16 -3.51 28.06
CA SER A 5 16.22 -4.93 28.42
C SER A 5 17.32 -5.65 27.64
N SER A 6 18.22 -6.32 28.37
CA SER A 6 19.26 -7.18 27.79
C SER A 6 18.65 -8.27 26.91
N LYS A 7 17.54 -8.89 27.34
CA LYS A 7 16.81 -9.90 26.58
C LYS A 7 16.25 -9.36 25.27
N LEU A 8 15.60 -8.18 25.30
CA LEU A 8 15.04 -7.57 24.09
C LEU A 8 16.14 -7.14 23.10
N LYS A 9 17.28 -6.66 23.63
CA LYS A 9 18.46 -6.37 22.81
C LYS A 9 19.00 -7.64 22.13
N THR A 10 19.18 -8.74 22.88
CA THR A 10 19.59 -10.02 22.30
C THR A 10 18.61 -10.52 21.24
N LEU A 11 17.30 -10.46 21.52
CA LEU A 11 16.27 -10.84 20.55
C LEU A 11 16.38 -10.02 19.26
N SER A 12 16.55 -8.69 19.36
CA SER A 12 16.68 -7.83 18.19
C SER A 12 17.91 -8.18 17.34
N ILE A 13 19.04 -8.53 17.96
CA ILE A 13 20.26 -8.96 17.27
C ILE A 13 20.04 -10.32 16.59
N VAL A 14 19.40 -11.27 17.28
CA VAL A 14 19.08 -12.59 16.70
C VAL A 14 18.17 -12.44 15.48
N LEU A 15 17.14 -11.61 15.55
CA LEU A 15 16.25 -11.32 14.41
C LEU A 15 17.01 -10.70 13.23
N ILE A 16 17.94 -9.77 13.49
CA ILE A 16 18.80 -9.18 12.46
C ILE A 16 19.67 -10.26 11.80
N LEU A 17 20.33 -11.11 12.58
CA LEU A 17 21.23 -12.14 12.05
C LEU A 17 20.47 -13.22 11.25
N LEU A 18 19.35 -13.71 11.77
CA LEU A 18 18.48 -14.64 11.05
C LEU A 18 17.92 -14.00 9.77
N GLY A 19 17.57 -12.71 9.84
CA GLY A 19 17.10 -11.97 8.69
C GLY A 19 18.16 -11.81 7.60
N ILE A 20 19.40 -11.45 7.97
CA ILE A 20 20.54 -11.39 7.04
C ILE A 20 20.78 -12.74 6.38
N PHE A 21 20.72 -13.83 7.15
CA PHE A 21 20.84 -15.18 6.59
C PHE A 21 19.72 -15.48 5.59
N GLY A 22 18.46 -15.17 5.92
CA GLY A 22 17.32 -15.41 5.04
C GLY A 22 17.37 -14.58 3.75
N ILE A 23 17.79 -13.30 3.85
CA ILE A 23 18.02 -12.43 2.68
C ILE A 23 19.13 -13.01 1.81
N GLY A 24 20.29 -13.32 2.40
CA GLY A 24 21.43 -13.88 1.68
C GLY A 24 21.10 -15.21 1.00
N TYR A 25 20.36 -16.09 1.69
CA TYR A 25 19.85 -17.33 1.12
C TYR A 25 18.97 -17.05 -0.11
N GLY A 26 18.04 -16.10 -0.03
CA GLY A 26 17.17 -15.74 -1.16
C GLY A 26 17.94 -15.31 -2.40
N PHE A 27 18.99 -14.49 -2.24
CA PHE A 27 19.86 -14.08 -3.35
C PHE A 27 20.74 -15.22 -3.89
N LEU A 28 21.15 -16.17 -3.04
CA LEU A 28 21.95 -17.31 -3.45
C LEU A 28 21.13 -18.35 -4.23
N THR A 29 19.85 -18.50 -3.93
CA THR A 29 18.95 -19.46 -4.58
C THR A 29 18.22 -18.91 -5.80
N ALA A 30 18.29 -17.60 -6.06
CA ALA A 30 17.69 -17.03 -7.26
C ALA A 30 18.35 -17.59 -8.54
N PRO A 31 17.57 -17.99 -9.55
CA PRO A 31 18.10 -18.57 -10.78
C PRO A 31 18.95 -17.54 -11.53
N LYS A 32 20.07 -17.99 -12.12
CA LYS A 32 21.02 -17.10 -12.78
C LYS A 32 20.86 -17.06 -14.29
N ASN A 33 20.28 -18.12 -14.86
CA ASN A 33 20.13 -18.29 -16.29
C ASN A 33 18.86 -19.11 -16.61
N ILE A 34 18.56 -19.20 -17.90
CA ILE A 34 17.40 -19.91 -18.42
C ILE A 34 17.44 -21.42 -18.09
N GLU A 35 18.63 -22.04 -18.06
CA GLU A 35 18.78 -23.46 -17.73
C GLU A 35 18.35 -23.77 -16.29
N ASP A 36 18.65 -22.88 -15.35
CA ASP A 36 18.20 -23.00 -13.96
C ASP A 36 16.68 -22.94 -13.87
N VAL A 37 16.05 -22.05 -14.65
CA VAL A 37 14.58 -21.92 -14.71
C VAL A 37 13.94 -23.16 -15.30
N GLN A 38 14.48 -23.68 -16.40
CA GLN A 38 13.96 -24.91 -17.01
C GLN A 38 13.98 -26.07 -16.01
N LYS A 39 15.07 -26.25 -15.25
CA LYS A 39 15.15 -27.28 -14.20
C LYS A 39 14.10 -27.09 -13.11
N ILE A 40 13.81 -25.86 -12.72
CA ILE A 40 12.77 -25.55 -11.73
C ILE A 40 11.39 -25.95 -12.28
N LEU A 41 11.06 -25.54 -13.51
CA LEU A 41 9.79 -25.86 -14.16
C LEU A 41 9.61 -27.36 -14.40
N ASP A 42 10.67 -28.06 -14.78
CA ASP A 42 10.66 -29.52 -14.98
C ASP A 42 10.43 -30.25 -13.64
N ALA A 43 11.06 -29.78 -12.55
CA ALA A 43 10.86 -30.32 -11.22
C ALA A 43 9.44 -30.06 -10.69
N GLU A 44 8.90 -28.86 -10.92
CA GLU A 44 7.50 -28.51 -10.60
C GLU A 44 6.53 -29.43 -11.35
N SER A 45 6.76 -29.65 -12.65
CA SER A 45 5.95 -30.52 -13.50
C SER A 45 6.03 -31.99 -13.07
N ALA A 46 7.18 -32.44 -12.58
CA ALA A 46 7.37 -33.80 -12.06
C ALA A 46 6.69 -34.02 -10.69
N HIS A 47 6.59 -32.98 -9.86
CA HIS A 47 5.95 -33.04 -8.55
C HIS A 47 4.44 -32.76 -8.59
N HIS A 48 3.97 -31.97 -9.56
CA HIS A 48 2.57 -31.64 -9.79
C HIS A 48 2.05 -32.32 -11.06
N GLY A 49 2.05 -33.66 -11.05
CA GLY A 49 1.42 -34.46 -12.11
C GLY A 49 -0.10 -34.26 -12.13
N GLY A 50 -0.58 -33.43 -13.07
CA GLY A 50 -1.98 -33.34 -13.51
C GLY A 50 -2.82 -32.26 -12.80
N GLY A 51 -3.08 -31.14 -13.48
CA GLY A 51 -4.21 -30.27 -13.10
C GLY A 51 -4.11 -28.78 -13.45
N HIS A 52 -2.91 -28.20 -13.59
CA HIS A 52 -2.78 -26.74 -13.75
C HIS A 52 -2.33 -26.24 -15.13
N HIS A 53 -1.87 -27.11 -16.03
CA HIS A 53 -1.39 -26.71 -17.35
C HIS A 53 -2.47 -26.56 -18.43
N GLU A 54 -3.68 -27.11 -18.23
CA GLU A 54 -4.77 -26.95 -19.21
C GLU A 54 -5.44 -25.56 -19.12
N ALA A 55 -5.57 -24.99 -17.93
CA ALA A 55 -6.16 -23.66 -17.75
C ALA A 55 -5.31 -22.52 -18.37
N ALA A 56 -3.98 -22.67 -18.38
CA ALA A 56 -3.07 -21.66 -18.95
C ALA A 56 -3.03 -21.68 -20.49
N LYS A 57 -3.33 -22.83 -21.13
CA LYS A 57 -3.42 -22.92 -22.59
C LYS A 57 -4.75 -22.38 -23.13
N GLU A 58 -5.85 -22.50 -22.39
CA GLU A 58 -7.13 -21.90 -22.77
C GLU A 58 -7.14 -20.37 -22.58
N ALA A 59 -6.48 -19.85 -21.53
CA ALA A 59 -6.42 -18.40 -21.28
C ALA A 59 -5.65 -17.60 -22.35
N ALA A 60 -4.71 -18.22 -23.06
CA ALA A 60 -3.99 -17.58 -24.17
C ALA A 60 -4.79 -17.57 -25.49
N HIS A 61 -5.79 -18.45 -25.64
CA HIS A 61 -6.57 -18.59 -26.87
C HIS A 61 -7.98 -17.98 -26.80
N GLU A 62 -8.49 -17.63 -25.62
CA GLU A 62 -9.77 -16.92 -25.47
C GLU A 62 -9.59 -15.50 -24.95
N MET A 63 -9.08 -14.61 -25.80
CA MET A 63 -9.56 -13.22 -25.74
C MET A 63 -11.00 -13.21 -26.28
N PRO A 64 -11.98 -12.57 -25.61
CA PRO A 64 -13.31 -12.44 -26.19
C PRO A 64 -13.19 -11.65 -27.49
N LYS A 65 -13.59 -12.27 -28.61
CA LYS A 65 -13.85 -11.52 -29.84
C LYS A 65 -14.84 -10.42 -29.49
N VAL A 66 -14.47 -9.18 -29.79
CA VAL A 66 -15.35 -8.00 -29.71
C VAL A 66 -16.64 -8.32 -30.46
N LEU A 67 -17.70 -8.59 -29.71
CA LEU A 67 -19.05 -8.67 -30.25
C LEU A 67 -19.44 -7.26 -30.73
N PRO A 68 -19.94 -7.09 -31.97
CA PRO A 68 -20.47 -5.80 -32.39
C PRO A 68 -21.64 -5.44 -31.48
N ALA A 69 -21.67 -4.19 -31.02
CA ALA A 69 -22.76 -3.65 -30.22
C ALA A 69 -24.11 -3.93 -30.90
N GLN A 70 -24.92 -4.81 -30.30
CA GLN A 70 -26.31 -4.95 -30.69
C GLN A 70 -27.04 -3.66 -30.30
N GLN A 71 -27.52 -2.93 -31.30
CA GLN A 71 -28.50 -1.87 -31.13
C GLN A 71 -29.75 -2.46 -30.46
N ASN A 72 -29.93 -2.20 -29.17
CA ASN A 72 -31.20 -2.48 -28.51
C ASN A 72 -32.25 -1.48 -29.01
N GLN A 73 -33.11 -1.95 -29.92
CA GLN A 73 -34.37 -1.29 -30.24
C GLN A 73 -35.27 -1.32 -29.01
N SER A 74 -35.66 -0.15 -28.53
CA SER A 74 -36.71 0.04 -27.55
C SER A 74 -38.04 -0.46 -28.12
N VAL A 75 -38.57 -1.54 -27.54
CA VAL A 75 -39.97 -1.94 -27.73
C VAL A 75 -40.79 -1.24 -26.64
N GLU A 76 -41.52 -0.20 -27.04
CA GLU A 76 -42.65 0.33 -26.28
C GLU A 76 -43.69 -0.78 -26.08
N LYS A 77 -44.06 -1.01 -24.82
CA LYS A 77 -45.34 -1.64 -24.48
C LYS A 77 -46.04 -0.79 -23.44
N GLU A 78 -47.07 -0.08 -23.89
CA GLU A 78 -48.16 0.44 -23.07
C GLU A 78 -48.80 -0.69 -22.28
N VAL A 79 -48.95 -0.50 -20.97
CA VAL A 79 -50.07 -1.07 -20.19
C VAL A 79 -50.52 0.00 -19.19
N ALA A 80 -51.81 0.31 -19.24
CA ALA A 80 -52.50 1.33 -18.46
C ALA A 80 -53.08 0.79 -17.14
N HIS A 81 -53.26 1.72 -16.18
CA HIS A 81 -54.07 1.69 -14.94
C HIS A 81 -53.67 0.64 -13.87
N GLU A 82 -53.64 0.93 -12.58
CA GLU A 82 -54.63 1.67 -11.77
C GLU A 82 -53.98 2.25 -10.48
N SER A 83 -54.60 3.30 -9.97
CA SER A 83 -54.20 4.16 -8.84
C SER A 83 -54.47 3.56 -7.46
N GLU A 84 -53.60 3.83 -6.49
CA GLU A 84 -54.02 4.07 -5.10
C GLU A 84 -53.06 5.06 -4.40
N GLU A 85 -53.63 6.19 -3.95
CA GLU A 85 -52.99 7.26 -3.19
C GLU A 85 -52.82 6.88 -1.72
N VAL A 86 -51.68 7.21 -1.12
CA VAL A 86 -51.63 7.61 0.31
C VAL A 86 -50.76 8.85 0.44
N VAL A 87 -51.41 9.94 0.85
CA VAL A 87 -50.85 11.27 1.12
C VAL A 87 -50.40 11.36 2.59
N MET A 88 -49.24 11.96 2.86
CA MET A 88 -49.08 12.88 4.00
C MET A 88 -47.95 13.91 3.77
N GLU A 89 -48.33 15.17 3.95
CA GLU A 89 -47.68 16.49 3.86
C GLU A 89 -46.41 16.69 4.73
N ALA A 90 -45.56 17.74 4.65
CA ALA A 90 -45.19 18.75 3.64
C ALA A 90 -44.07 19.69 4.21
N LYS A 91 -43.38 20.43 3.31
CA LYS A 91 -42.62 21.72 3.41
C LYS A 91 -41.09 21.59 3.55
N ASP A 92 -40.28 22.12 2.61
CA ASP A 92 -40.12 23.54 2.27
C ASP A 92 -39.76 23.83 0.79
N THR A 93 -39.85 25.10 0.42
CA THR A 93 -40.12 25.77 -0.88
C THR A 93 -38.91 26.21 -1.77
N ILE A 94 -39.14 26.16 -3.12
CA ILE A 94 -38.87 27.17 -4.20
C ILE A 94 -37.40 27.39 -4.65
N ALA A 95 -36.98 27.47 -5.93
CA ALA A 95 -37.61 27.38 -7.27
C ALA A 95 -36.53 27.28 -8.39
N VAL A 96 -36.88 26.67 -9.53
CA VAL A 96 -36.14 26.73 -10.81
C VAL A 96 -37.13 27.17 -11.92
N LYS A 97 -36.71 28.13 -12.77
CA LYS A 97 -37.48 28.67 -13.91
C LYS A 97 -37.34 27.80 -15.18
N PRO A 98 -38.29 27.83 -16.13
CA PRO A 98 -38.39 26.87 -17.23
C PRO A 98 -37.63 27.28 -18.51
N LEU A 99 -37.39 26.24 -19.32
CA LEU A 99 -36.82 26.20 -20.66
C LEU A 99 -37.77 26.80 -21.73
N ASP A 100 -37.23 27.39 -22.79
CA ASP A 100 -37.97 27.62 -24.04
C ASP A 100 -37.14 27.36 -25.31
N THR A 101 -37.74 26.52 -26.16
CA THR A 101 -37.72 26.49 -27.64
C THR A 101 -36.49 25.99 -28.43
N VAL A 102 -36.76 24.87 -29.09
CA VAL A 102 -36.04 24.23 -30.20
C VAL A 102 -36.36 24.94 -31.52
N ALA A 103 -35.35 25.18 -32.36
CA ALA A 103 -35.53 25.49 -33.78
C ALA A 103 -34.86 24.39 -34.62
N THR A 104 -35.68 23.80 -35.48
CA THR A 104 -35.36 22.82 -36.52
C THR A 104 -34.55 23.45 -37.65
N ASP A 105 -33.50 22.77 -38.12
CA ASP A 105 -33.09 22.93 -39.52
C ASP A 105 -32.60 21.61 -40.12
N SER A 106 -33.01 21.40 -41.36
CA SER A 106 -33.04 20.13 -42.08
C SER A 106 -32.06 20.14 -43.26
N ALA A 107 -31.21 19.13 -43.43
CA ALA A 107 -30.55 18.86 -44.70
C ALA A 107 -30.10 17.40 -44.90
N LYS A 108 -30.89 16.69 -45.72
CA LYS A 108 -30.54 15.66 -46.74
C LYS A 108 -29.59 14.51 -46.36
N VAL A 109 -30.20 13.34 -46.16
CA VAL A 109 -29.58 12.01 -46.23
C VAL A 109 -29.36 11.61 -47.69
N ALA A 110 -28.13 11.28 -48.07
CA ALA A 110 -27.80 10.61 -49.32
C ALA A 110 -27.86 9.09 -49.10
N VAL A 111 -28.73 8.41 -49.84
CA VAL A 111 -28.82 6.95 -49.89
C VAL A 111 -27.74 6.44 -50.82
N ALA A 112 -26.82 5.61 -50.31
CA ALA A 112 -25.89 4.82 -51.12
C ALA A 112 -26.42 3.38 -51.22
N ASN A 113 -26.55 2.90 -52.46
CA ASN A 113 -26.95 1.52 -52.77
C ASN A 113 -25.89 0.53 -52.26
N VAL A 114 -26.34 -0.53 -51.60
CA VAL A 114 -25.50 -1.68 -51.24
C VAL A 114 -25.58 -2.68 -52.39
N GLU A 115 -24.46 -2.89 -53.08
CA GLU A 115 -24.27 -4.04 -53.98
C GLU A 115 -23.95 -5.28 -53.13
N HIS A 116 -24.69 -6.36 -53.35
CA HIS A 116 -24.42 -7.67 -52.76
C HIS A 116 -23.20 -8.29 -53.45
N HIS A 117 -22.12 -8.49 -52.68
CA HIS A 117 -21.03 -9.40 -53.04
C HIS A 117 -21.16 -10.67 -52.20
N ASP A 118 -21.59 -11.77 -52.84
CA ASP A 118 -21.47 -13.12 -52.30
C ASP A 118 -19.99 -13.52 -52.33
N GLY A 119 -19.36 -13.57 -51.15
CA GLY A 119 -18.00 -14.07 -50.95
C GLY A 119 -18.03 -15.33 -50.09
N GLU A 120 -17.48 -16.41 -50.62
CA GLU A 120 -17.34 -17.72 -49.98
C GLU A 120 -16.78 -17.63 -48.54
N TYR A 121 -17.46 -18.31 -47.61
CA TYR A 121 -16.94 -18.57 -46.27
C TYR A 121 -15.73 -19.52 -46.36
N ALA A 122 -14.52 -18.96 -46.33
CA ALA A 122 -13.32 -19.72 -46.05
C ALA A 122 -13.32 -20.16 -44.57
N ALA A 123 -13.17 -21.47 -44.35
CA ALA A 123 -12.98 -22.08 -43.04
C ALA A 123 -11.77 -21.46 -42.30
N PRO A 124 -11.75 -21.42 -40.96
CA PRO A 124 -10.61 -20.90 -40.21
C PRO A 124 -9.39 -21.76 -40.50
N ALA A 125 -8.33 -21.13 -41.02
CA ALA A 125 -7.04 -21.78 -41.19
C ALA A 125 -6.50 -22.19 -39.81
N GLU A 126 -6.28 -23.49 -39.62
CA GLU A 126 -5.47 -23.99 -38.51
C GLU A 126 -4.06 -23.40 -38.67
N HIS A 127 -3.66 -22.53 -37.74
CA HIS A 127 -2.29 -22.06 -37.65
C HIS A 127 -1.41 -23.24 -37.20
N HIS A 128 -0.75 -23.90 -38.14
CA HIS A 128 0.39 -24.77 -37.82
C HIS A 128 1.55 -23.87 -37.36
N GLN A 129 1.74 -23.73 -36.04
CA GLN A 129 2.97 -23.18 -35.47
C GLN A 129 4.15 -24.04 -35.92
N THR A 130 5.18 -23.40 -36.47
CA THR A 130 6.42 -24.09 -36.83
C THR A 130 7.23 -24.42 -35.58
N GLU A 131 8.05 -25.48 -35.60
CA GLU A 131 8.92 -25.82 -34.46
C GLU A 131 9.83 -24.65 -34.04
N ALA A 132 10.24 -23.81 -34.99
CA ALA A 132 11.05 -22.62 -34.72
C ALA A 132 10.26 -21.53 -33.96
N GLU A 133 8.98 -21.31 -34.28
CA GLU A 133 8.11 -20.37 -33.56
C GLU A 133 7.79 -20.88 -32.15
N ALA A 134 7.52 -22.18 -32.01
CA ALA A 134 7.31 -22.80 -30.70
C ALA A 134 8.57 -22.73 -29.81
N HIS A 135 9.76 -22.91 -30.38
CA HIS A 135 11.03 -22.75 -29.66
C HIS A 135 11.27 -21.29 -29.23
N ALA A 136 10.93 -20.31 -30.07
CA ALA A 136 11.07 -18.89 -29.75
C ALA A 136 10.11 -18.47 -28.63
N GLU A 137 8.83 -18.88 -28.70
CA GLU A 137 7.83 -18.61 -27.66
C GLU A 137 8.24 -19.25 -26.32
N HIS A 138 8.79 -20.47 -26.34
CA HIS A 138 9.30 -21.13 -25.14
C HIS A 138 10.49 -20.40 -24.53
N GLU A 139 11.43 -19.94 -25.35
CA GLU A 139 12.58 -19.18 -24.87
C GLU A 139 12.17 -17.84 -24.24
N ASP A 140 11.22 -17.14 -24.84
CA ASP A 140 10.70 -15.88 -24.31
C ASP A 140 9.89 -16.08 -23.02
N HIS A 141 9.12 -17.17 -22.92
CA HIS A 141 8.49 -17.58 -21.67
C HIS A 141 9.52 -17.78 -20.56
N LEU A 142 10.63 -18.48 -20.84
CA LEU A 142 11.68 -18.70 -19.85
C LEU A 142 12.39 -17.40 -19.43
N LYS A 143 12.60 -16.44 -20.35
CA LYS A 143 13.15 -15.12 -20.01
C LYS A 143 12.22 -14.33 -19.08
N HIS A 144 10.90 -14.40 -19.33
CA HIS A 144 9.92 -13.76 -18.47
C HIS A 144 9.94 -14.36 -17.05
N VAL A 145 9.89 -15.69 -16.95
CA VAL A 145 9.93 -16.40 -15.66
C VAL A 145 11.26 -16.19 -14.94
N LEU A 146 12.39 -16.14 -15.66
CA LEU A 146 13.69 -15.80 -15.08
C LEU A 146 13.66 -14.44 -14.38
N THR A 147 13.09 -13.43 -15.04
CA THR A 147 12.99 -12.07 -14.49
C THR A 147 12.13 -12.05 -13.22
N GLN A 148 10.98 -12.74 -13.24
CA GLN A 148 10.12 -12.86 -12.07
C GLN A 148 10.83 -13.52 -10.88
N LEU A 149 11.54 -14.63 -11.12
CA LEU A 149 12.26 -15.36 -10.06
C LEU A 149 13.46 -14.57 -9.52
N GLN A 150 14.17 -13.83 -10.38
CA GLN A 150 15.26 -12.95 -9.96
C GLN A 150 14.78 -11.72 -9.17
N ASN A 151 13.59 -11.21 -9.49
CA ASN A 151 12.99 -10.09 -8.77
C ASN A 151 12.54 -10.46 -7.36
N LYS A 152 12.24 -11.72 -7.09
CA LYS A 152 11.67 -12.18 -5.82
C LYS A 152 12.44 -11.75 -4.57
N PRO A 153 13.76 -12.01 -4.41
CA PRO A 153 14.50 -11.56 -3.22
C PRO A 153 14.56 -10.03 -3.11
N TRP A 154 14.56 -9.30 -4.22
CA TRP A 154 14.51 -7.83 -4.24
C TRP A 154 13.15 -7.29 -3.79
N ALA A 155 12.06 -7.86 -4.29
CA ALA A 155 10.70 -7.48 -3.93
C ALA A 155 10.42 -7.75 -2.44
N ALA A 156 10.86 -8.90 -1.93
CA ALA A 156 10.79 -9.25 -0.50
C ALA A 156 11.47 -8.20 0.40
N LEU A 157 12.68 -7.76 0.01
CA LEU A 157 13.42 -6.73 0.72
C LEU A 157 12.74 -5.36 0.63
N TYR A 158 12.25 -5.01 -0.57
CA TYR A 158 11.58 -3.74 -0.84
C TYR A 158 10.30 -3.57 -0.02
N VAL A 159 9.41 -4.58 -0.04
CA VAL A 159 8.14 -4.61 0.71
C VAL A 159 8.40 -4.47 2.21
N ALA A 160 9.35 -5.23 2.76
CA ALA A 160 9.65 -5.16 4.20
C ALA A 160 10.26 -3.80 4.59
N CYS A 161 11.12 -3.22 3.74
CA CYS A 161 11.74 -1.93 3.99
C CYS A 161 10.71 -0.79 3.99
N ILE A 162 9.89 -0.70 2.94
CA ILE A 162 8.89 0.36 2.79
C ILE A 162 7.84 0.27 3.89
N PHE A 163 7.36 -0.93 4.24
CA PHE A 163 6.35 -1.13 5.27
C PHE A 163 6.82 -0.63 6.64
N ILE A 164 7.98 -1.09 7.13
CA ILE A 164 8.49 -0.71 8.46
C ILE A 164 8.89 0.77 8.51
N MET A 165 9.39 1.33 7.39
CA MET A 165 9.65 2.77 7.28
C MET A 165 8.35 3.58 7.37
N LEU A 166 7.31 3.20 6.64
CA LEU A 166 6.03 3.90 6.61
C LEU A 166 5.27 3.77 7.93
N ILE A 167 5.43 2.69 8.70
CA ILE A 167 4.95 2.63 10.11
C ILE A 167 5.52 3.78 10.93
N SER A 168 6.82 4.07 10.78
CA SER A 168 7.47 5.18 11.49
C SER A 168 6.97 6.53 11.01
N LEU A 169 6.68 6.66 9.72
CA LEU A 169 6.09 7.86 9.14
C LEU A 169 4.64 8.07 9.62
N GLY A 170 3.84 7.00 9.70
CA GLY A 170 2.48 7.02 10.25
C GLY A 170 2.46 7.47 11.71
N ALA A 171 3.40 6.97 12.53
CA ALA A 171 3.57 7.44 13.90
C ALA A 171 3.98 8.93 13.97
N LEU A 172 4.79 9.42 13.02
CA LEU A 172 5.17 10.83 12.92
C LEU A 172 4.01 11.73 12.52
N ALA A 173 3.18 11.29 11.57
CA ALA A 173 1.95 11.97 11.16
C ALA A 173 0.97 12.06 12.34
N PHE A 174 0.75 10.95 13.06
CA PHE A 174 -0.11 10.95 14.24
C PHE A 174 0.41 11.90 15.32
N TYR A 175 1.72 11.88 15.60
CA TYR A 175 2.35 12.79 16.54
C TYR A 175 2.14 14.28 16.15
N ALA A 176 2.28 14.63 14.87
CA ALA A 176 2.03 15.98 14.38
C ALA A 176 0.56 16.40 14.56
N ILE A 177 -0.39 15.51 14.23
CA ILE A 177 -1.83 15.73 14.43
C ILE A 177 -2.13 16.02 15.89
N GLN A 178 -1.60 15.21 16.81
CA GLN A 178 -1.86 15.39 18.25
C GLN A 178 -1.35 16.73 18.79
N GLN A 179 -0.23 17.25 18.25
CA GLN A 179 0.29 18.57 18.63
C GLN A 179 -0.56 19.72 18.09
N VAL A 180 -1.00 19.63 16.83
CA VAL A 180 -1.82 20.68 16.20
C VAL A 180 -3.24 20.67 16.78
N ALA A 181 -3.78 19.50 17.08
CA ALA A 181 -5.09 19.34 17.72
C ALA A 181 -5.10 19.73 19.20
N GLN A 182 -3.94 20.02 19.80
CA GLN A 182 -3.81 20.37 21.22
C GLN A 182 -4.43 19.30 22.13
N ALA A 183 -4.17 18.03 21.82
CA ALA A 183 -4.81 16.92 22.52
C ALA A 183 -4.35 16.84 23.98
N GLY A 184 -5.32 16.84 24.90
CA GLY A 184 -5.09 16.82 26.35
C GLY A 184 -4.73 15.46 26.96
N TRP A 185 -4.68 14.38 26.19
CA TRP A 185 -4.36 13.02 26.67
C TRP A 185 -3.01 12.50 26.13
N SER A 186 -2.59 12.97 24.97
CA SER A 186 -1.38 12.51 24.27
C SER A 186 -0.02 12.92 24.87
N PRO A 187 0.13 14.00 25.68
CA PRO A 187 1.44 14.43 26.17
C PRO A 187 2.26 13.38 26.90
N VAL A 188 1.62 12.50 27.69
CA VAL A 188 2.32 11.39 28.38
C VAL A 188 2.87 10.32 27.42
N LEU A 189 2.43 10.30 26.16
CA LEU A 189 2.85 9.34 25.13
C LEU A 189 3.83 9.92 24.12
N PHE A 190 4.07 11.24 24.10
CA PHE A 190 4.91 11.88 23.09
C PHE A 190 6.35 11.36 23.04
N ARG A 191 6.94 10.97 24.17
CA ARG A 191 8.29 10.39 24.19
C ARG A 191 8.32 8.99 23.59
N VAL A 192 7.24 8.22 23.73
CA VAL A 192 7.08 6.90 23.08
C VAL A 192 7.00 7.09 21.56
N MET A 193 6.18 8.03 21.09
CA MET A 193 6.07 8.37 19.67
C MET A 193 7.41 8.87 19.08
N GLN A 194 8.14 9.72 19.82
CA GLN A 194 9.48 10.18 19.41
C GLN A 194 10.53 9.05 19.37
N GLY A 195 10.38 8.04 20.21
CA GLY A 195 11.18 6.82 20.20
C GLY A 195 10.90 5.98 18.96
N ILE A 196 9.63 5.73 18.64
CA ILE A 196 9.19 4.98 17.45
C ILE A 196 9.71 5.65 16.17
N THR A 197 9.50 6.96 16.05
CA THR A 197 9.94 7.75 14.89
C THR A 197 11.47 7.87 14.76
N ALA A 198 12.25 7.28 15.68
CA ALA A 198 13.71 7.20 15.55
C ALA A 198 14.17 6.24 14.45
N TYR A 199 13.32 5.30 14.03
CA TYR A 199 13.63 4.40 12.93
C TYR A 199 13.57 5.09 11.57
N LEU A 200 12.72 6.10 11.39
CA LEU A 200 12.53 6.81 10.11
C LEU A 200 13.85 7.20 9.40
N PRO A 201 14.83 7.87 10.03
CA PRO A 201 16.09 8.21 9.37
C PRO A 201 16.91 6.98 8.95
N VAL A 202 16.86 5.89 9.71
CA VAL A 202 17.57 4.65 9.39
C VAL A 202 16.89 3.94 8.21
N GLY A 203 15.57 3.75 8.30
CA GLY A 203 14.76 3.17 7.24
C GLY A 203 14.86 3.95 5.94
N SER A 204 14.84 5.29 6.00
CA SER A 204 14.95 6.14 4.81
C SER A 204 16.26 5.99 4.06
N VAL A 205 17.38 5.79 4.78
CA VAL A 205 18.69 5.61 4.13
C VAL A 205 18.73 4.27 3.41
N ILE A 206 18.28 3.19 4.07
CA ILE A 206 18.25 1.86 3.46
C ILE A 206 17.31 1.87 2.24
N PHE A 207 16.11 2.43 2.38
CA PHE A 207 15.15 2.51 1.31
C PHE A 207 15.69 3.32 0.12
N PHE A 208 16.31 4.48 0.36
CA PHE A 208 16.90 5.29 -0.70
C PHE A 208 18.03 4.57 -1.45
N VAL A 209 18.84 3.75 -0.75
CA VAL A 209 19.84 2.89 -1.39
C VAL A 209 19.17 1.86 -2.31
N LEU A 210 18.05 1.24 -1.89
CA LEU A 210 17.31 0.32 -2.75
C LEU A 210 16.79 1.00 -4.03
N LEU A 211 16.32 2.24 -3.93
CA LEU A 211 15.89 3.02 -5.10
C LEU A 211 17.04 3.30 -6.07
N ILE A 212 18.24 3.61 -5.56
CA ILE A 212 19.44 3.80 -6.39
C ILE A 212 19.82 2.49 -7.06
N LEU A 213 19.81 1.36 -6.34
CA LEU A 213 20.15 0.05 -6.89
C LEU A 213 19.21 -0.36 -8.01
N ALA A 214 17.92 -0.03 -7.91
CA ALA A 214 16.95 -0.22 -9.00
C ALA A 214 17.34 0.60 -10.25
N GLY A 215 17.67 1.88 -10.07
CA GLY A 215 18.10 2.73 -11.19
C GLY A 215 19.48 2.43 -11.76
N MET A 216 20.33 1.73 -11.02
CA MET A 216 21.60 1.18 -11.50
C MET A 216 21.42 -0.19 -12.19
N HIS A 217 20.18 -0.64 -12.39
CA HIS A 217 19.81 -1.90 -13.05
C HIS A 217 20.36 -3.16 -12.34
N TYR A 218 20.49 -3.14 -11.01
CA TYR A 218 20.76 -4.36 -10.22
C TYR A 218 19.51 -5.23 -10.01
N ASN A 219 18.34 -4.72 -10.36
CA ASN A 219 17.06 -5.43 -10.31
C ASN A 219 16.09 -4.85 -11.35
N HIS A 220 14.97 -5.55 -11.58
CA HIS A 220 13.94 -5.18 -12.54
C HIS A 220 12.58 -5.00 -11.86
N LEU A 221 12.56 -4.32 -10.70
CA LEU A 221 11.31 -4.08 -9.95
C LEU A 221 10.37 -3.07 -10.62
N PHE A 222 10.92 -2.14 -11.40
CA PHE A 222 10.17 -1.08 -12.09
C PHE A 222 10.27 -1.26 -13.60
N VAL A 223 9.17 -1.61 -14.24
CA VAL A 223 9.12 -1.88 -15.70
C VAL A 223 9.61 -0.69 -16.52
N TRP A 224 9.27 0.53 -16.09
CA TRP A 224 9.66 1.77 -16.79
C TRP A 224 11.17 2.08 -16.72
N MET A 225 11.93 1.40 -15.87
CA MET A 225 13.40 1.51 -15.82
C MET A 225 14.10 0.55 -16.78
N ALA A 226 13.37 -0.33 -17.49
CA ALA A 226 14.01 -1.25 -18.43
C ALA A 226 14.58 -0.52 -19.67
N GLU A 227 15.62 -1.11 -20.26
CA GLU A 227 16.31 -0.53 -21.41
C GLU A 227 15.40 -0.48 -22.65
N GLY A 228 15.44 0.65 -23.35
CA GLY A 228 14.72 0.84 -24.61
C GLY A 228 13.22 1.13 -24.50
N VAL A 229 12.63 1.09 -23.30
CA VAL A 229 11.17 1.29 -23.10
C VAL A 229 10.66 2.64 -23.62
N THR A 230 11.51 3.68 -23.60
CA THR A 230 11.16 5.03 -24.08
C THR A 230 11.64 5.33 -25.50
N GLN A 231 12.42 4.44 -26.13
CA GLN A 231 13.06 4.68 -27.42
C GLN A 231 12.23 4.13 -28.58
N LYS A 232 11.68 5.00 -29.41
CA LYS A 232 10.90 4.59 -30.59
C LYS A 232 11.74 3.71 -31.53
N GLY A 233 11.23 2.53 -31.84
CA GLY A 233 11.90 1.56 -32.73
C GLY A 233 12.77 0.52 -32.01
N HIS A 234 12.87 0.58 -30.68
CA HIS A 234 13.45 -0.49 -29.86
C HIS A 234 12.42 -1.61 -29.63
N GLU A 235 12.87 -2.86 -29.46
CA GLU A 235 12.00 -4.03 -29.24
C GLU A 235 11.09 -3.87 -28.01
N ASN A 236 11.64 -3.36 -26.91
CA ASN A 236 10.91 -3.07 -25.67
C ASN A 236 10.11 -1.75 -25.67
N TYR A 237 9.95 -1.05 -26.81
CA TYR A 237 9.32 0.26 -26.83
C TYR A 237 7.85 0.21 -26.39
N ASP A 238 7.52 0.98 -25.36
CA ASP A 238 6.15 1.12 -24.87
C ASP A 238 5.67 2.57 -25.02
N LYS A 239 4.66 2.78 -25.86
CA LYS A 239 4.10 4.11 -26.14
C LYS A 239 3.49 4.76 -24.90
N LEU A 240 2.83 4.00 -24.03
CA LEU A 240 2.15 4.53 -22.84
C LEU A 240 3.17 4.93 -21.78
N VAL A 241 4.18 4.10 -21.55
CA VAL A 241 5.27 4.42 -20.62
C VAL A 241 6.12 5.59 -21.15
N ALA A 242 6.42 5.61 -22.45
CA ALA A 242 7.14 6.72 -23.09
C ALA A 242 6.40 8.06 -22.92
N ALA A 243 5.07 8.07 -22.98
CA ALA A 243 4.26 9.26 -22.73
C ALA A 243 4.37 9.76 -21.27
N LYS A 244 4.63 8.86 -20.31
CA LYS A 244 4.80 9.17 -18.88
C LYS A 244 6.25 9.52 -18.50
N SER A 245 7.21 9.43 -19.43
CA SER A 245 8.66 9.66 -19.20
C SER A 245 9.00 11.04 -18.64
N GLY A 246 8.18 12.07 -18.92
CA GLY A 246 8.34 13.39 -18.30
C GLY A 246 8.26 13.36 -16.76
N TYR A 247 7.49 12.42 -16.20
CA TYR A 247 7.37 12.20 -14.76
C TYR A 247 8.22 11.01 -14.28
N LEU A 248 8.21 9.90 -15.02
CA LEU A 248 8.91 8.64 -14.75
C LEU A 248 10.33 8.60 -15.33
N ASN A 249 11.07 9.71 -15.29
CA ASN A 249 12.51 9.66 -15.58
C ASN A 249 13.29 9.47 -14.28
N PHE A 250 14.34 8.64 -14.34
CA PHE A 250 15.10 8.26 -13.16
C PHE A 250 15.69 9.46 -12.37
N PRO A 251 16.32 10.47 -13.00
CA PRO A 251 16.86 11.62 -12.28
C PRO A 251 15.79 12.41 -11.52
N PHE A 252 14.63 12.67 -12.15
CA PHE A 252 13.55 13.40 -11.48
C PHE A 252 12.92 12.56 -10.37
N TRP A 253 12.68 11.28 -10.61
CA TRP A 253 12.12 10.35 -9.61
C TRP A 253 13.00 10.24 -8.36
N ILE A 254 14.33 10.10 -8.52
CA ILE A 254 15.23 10.00 -7.36
C ILE A 254 15.38 11.33 -6.61
N ILE A 255 15.34 12.47 -7.31
CA ILE A 255 15.34 13.80 -6.68
C ILE A 255 14.06 14.02 -5.86
N ARG A 256 12.88 13.65 -6.40
CA ARG A 256 11.62 13.70 -5.64
C ARG A 256 11.70 12.85 -4.38
N ALA A 257 12.16 11.61 -4.51
CA ALA A 257 12.34 10.72 -3.37
C ALA A 257 13.26 11.32 -2.30
N ALA A 258 14.39 11.92 -2.71
CA ALA A 258 15.31 12.59 -1.79
C ALA A 258 14.64 13.77 -1.06
N ILE A 259 13.87 14.61 -1.76
CA ILE A 259 13.16 15.76 -1.17
C ILE A 259 12.16 15.27 -0.11
N PHE A 260 11.41 14.20 -0.39
CA PHE A 260 10.40 13.65 0.54
C PHE A 260 11.07 13.12 1.81
N LEU A 261 12.09 12.26 1.66
CA LEU A 261 12.80 11.65 2.78
C LEU A 261 13.54 12.71 3.62
N ILE A 262 14.17 13.70 3.00
CA ILE A 262 14.81 14.82 3.71
C ILE A 262 13.77 15.63 4.47
N GLY A 263 12.65 16.00 3.83
CA GLY A 263 11.60 16.80 4.45
C GLY A 263 11.00 16.13 5.70
N TRP A 264 10.68 14.84 5.63
CA TRP A 264 10.16 14.09 6.78
C TRP A 264 11.20 13.95 7.90
N ASN A 265 12.45 13.67 7.57
CA ASN A 265 13.53 13.54 8.55
C ASN A 265 13.90 14.88 9.22
N LEU A 266 13.87 15.99 8.48
CA LEU A 266 14.08 17.32 9.03
C LEU A 266 13.01 17.68 10.05
N TYR A 267 11.73 17.44 9.73
CA TYR A 267 10.64 17.65 10.69
C TYR A 267 10.85 16.81 11.96
N ARG A 268 11.11 15.51 11.81
CA ARG A 268 11.38 14.60 12.93
C ARG A 268 12.53 15.10 13.81
N TYR A 269 13.64 15.51 13.20
CA TYR A 269 14.82 16.00 13.90
C TYR A 269 14.54 17.29 14.68
N PHE A 270 13.99 18.30 14.02
CA PHE A 270 13.73 19.60 14.64
C PHE A 270 12.60 19.54 15.67
N SER A 271 11.54 18.76 15.42
CA SER A 271 10.45 18.59 16.38
C SER A 271 10.96 18.00 17.70
N ARG A 272 11.78 16.94 17.63
CA ARG A 272 12.44 16.38 18.81
C ARG A 272 13.38 17.39 19.47
N LYS A 273 14.22 18.09 18.70
CA LYS A 273 15.17 19.09 19.23
C LYS A 273 14.46 20.19 20.02
N ASN A 274 13.42 20.79 19.45
CA ASN A 274 12.62 21.82 20.11
C ASN A 274 11.87 21.28 21.33
N CYS A 275 11.37 20.03 21.28
CA CYS A 275 10.70 19.41 22.42
C CYS A 275 11.65 19.19 23.61
N LEU A 276 12.92 18.85 23.35
CA LEU A 276 13.95 18.77 24.40
C LEU A 276 14.34 20.16 24.94
N ALA A 277 14.41 21.17 24.07
CA ALA A 277 14.66 22.55 24.50
C ALA A 277 13.51 23.11 25.35
N GLN A 278 12.27 22.71 25.06
CA GLN A 278 11.08 23.11 25.82
C GLN A 278 11.10 22.59 27.26
N ASP A 279 11.65 21.40 27.49
CA ASP A 279 11.76 20.79 28.83
C ASP A 279 12.65 21.59 29.78
N GLU A 280 13.63 22.33 29.23
CA GLU A 280 14.58 23.15 30.00
C GLU A 280 14.27 24.66 29.90
N SER A 281 13.23 25.06 29.16
CA SER A 281 12.85 26.47 28.96
C SER A 281 11.96 27.01 30.10
N SER A 282 12.07 28.32 30.35
CA SER A 282 11.19 29.08 31.25
C SER A 282 9.91 29.58 30.56
N ASP A 283 9.84 29.57 29.22
CA ASP A 283 8.70 30.03 28.43
C ASP A 283 8.12 28.92 27.52
N ASN A 284 7.08 29.23 26.74
CA ASN A 284 6.44 28.28 25.80
C ASN A 284 6.78 28.58 24.33
N SER A 285 7.93 29.22 24.07
CA SER A 285 8.34 29.60 22.71
C SER A 285 8.55 28.38 21.81
N PHE A 286 9.21 27.34 22.31
CA PHE A 286 9.46 26.09 21.58
C PHE A 286 8.20 25.29 21.31
N TYR A 287 7.22 25.31 22.23
CA TYR A 287 5.90 24.73 22.01
C TYR A 287 5.20 25.39 20.82
N LYS A 288 5.13 26.73 20.79
CA LYS A 288 4.53 27.47 19.65
C LYS A 288 5.28 27.23 18.35
N LYS A 289 6.62 27.10 18.41
CA LYS A 289 7.45 26.76 17.25
C LYS A 289 7.10 25.38 16.71
N ASN A 290 7.00 24.37 17.58
CA ASN A 290 6.62 23.01 17.18
C ASN A 290 5.19 22.92 16.67
N PHE A 291 4.25 23.70 17.22
CA PHE A 291 2.89 23.80 16.71
C PHE A 291 2.88 24.26 15.25
N LYS A 292 3.57 25.38 14.95
CA LYS A 292 3.68 25.90 13.57
C LYS A 292 4.39 24.90 12.64
N MET A 293 5.49 24.31 13.10
CA MET A 293 6.22 23.31 12.31
C MET A 293 5.38 22.08 12.03
N SER A 294 4.55 21.62 12.96
CA SER A 294 3.66 20.47 12.77
C SER A 294 2.55 20.79 11.79
N ALA A 295 1.95 21.98 11.85
CA ALA A 295 0.97 22.42 10.88
C ALA A 295 1.56 22.49 9.45
N THR A 296 2.75 23.09 9.30
CA THR A 296 3.46 23.11 8.00
C THR A 296 3.83 21.71 7.52
N PHE A 297 4.29 20.85 8.44
CA PHE A 297 4.61 19.46 8.12
C PHE A 297 3.40 18.68 7.64
N LEU A 298 2.21 18.87 8.22
CA LEU A 298 1.01 18.15 7.77
C LEU A 298 0.61 18.51 6.34
N VAL A 299 0.74 19.79 5.95
CA VAL A 299 0.51 20.23 4.56
C VAL A 299 1.54 19.60 3.62
N PHE A 300 2.82 19.67 3.98
CA PHE A 300 3.90 19.03 3.23
C PHE A 300 3.71 17.50 3.13
N PHE A 301 3.30 16.87 4.23
CA PHE A 301 3.12 15.44 4.34
C PHE A 301 2.02 14.93 3.41
N ILE A 302 0.85 15.57 3.36
CA ILE A 302 -0.25 15.13 2.49
C ILE A 302 0.17 15.16 1.02
N VAL A 303 0.84 16.24 0.58
CA VAL A 303 1.31 16.35 -0.81
C VAL A 303 2.39 15.31 -1.12
N THR A 304 3.37 15.17 -0.25
CA THR A 304 4.50 14.25 -0.47
C THR A 304 4.11 12.79 -0.31
N GLU A 305 3.16 12.47 0.56
CA GLU A 305 2.58 11.13 0.68
C GLU A 305 1.94 10.71 -0.64
N SER A 306 1.10 11.56 -1.25
CA SER A 306 0.35 11.15 -2.43
C SER A 306 1.29 10.91 -3.62
N ILE A 307 2.28 11.79 -3.78
CA ILE A 307 3.32 11.62 -4.80
C ILE A 307 4.22 10.41 -4.48
N MET A 308 4.51 10.14 -3.21
CA MET A 308 5.24 8.93 -2.79
C MET A 308 4.50 7.66 -3.19
N SER A 309 3.19 7.59 -2.94
CA SER A 309 2.36 6.44 -3.26
C SER A 309 2.36 6.16 -4.77
N TRP A 310 2.37 7.21 -5.60
CA TRP A 310 2.56 7.08 -7.04
C TRP A 310 3.96 6.58 -7.41
N ASP A 311 4.98 7.20 -6.85
CA ASP A 311 6.38 6.96 -7.21
C ASP A 311 6.89 5.59 -6.77
N TRP A 312 6.53 5.12 -5.57
CA TRP A 312 7.19 3.96 -4.93
C TRP A 312 6.35 2.69 -4.94
N ILE A 313 5.06 2.79 -5.25
CA ILE A 313 4.14 1.65 -5.20
C ILE A 313 3.37 1.54 -6.53
N MET A 314 2.67 2.61 -6.95
CA MET A 314 1.90 2.56 -8.20
C MET A 314 2.79 2.38 -9.43
N SER A 315 3.97 3.02 -9.46
CA SER A 315 4.89 2.95 -10.60
C SER A 315 5.52 1.58 -10.85
N VAL A 316 5.33 0.61 -9.94
CA VAL A 316 5.67 -0.81 -10.21
C VAL A 316 4.88 -1.32 -11.41
N ASP A 317 3.63 -0.87 -11.56
CA ASP A 317 2.77 -1.14 -12.71
C ASP A 317 2.48 0.19 -13.43
N PRO A 318 3.30 0.58 -14.44
CA PRO A 318 3.16 1.87 -15.09
C PRO A 318 1.97 1.95 -16.06
N HIS A 319 1.27 0.85 -16.33
CA HIS A 319 0.07 0.83 -17.17
C HIS A 319 -1.18 1.18 -16.37
N TRP A 320 -1.20 0.83 -15.09
CA TRP A 320 -2.31 1.13 -14.21
C TRP A 320 -2.22 2.53 -13.56
N PHE A 321 -3.37 3.13 -13.26
CA PHE A 321 -3.46 4.35 -12.46
C PHE A 321 -4.77 4.39 -11.65
N SER A 322 -4.75 5.06 -10.50
CA SER A 322 -5.97 5.28 -9.70
C SER A 322 -5.82 6.51 -8.81
N THR A 323 -6.87 7.34 -8.78
CA THR A 323 -6.87 8.62 -8.06
C THR A 323 -6.86 8.45 -6.53
N LEU A 324 -7.60 7.47 -6.02
CA LEU A 324 -7.77 7.22 -4.57
C LEU A 324 -6.57 6.50 -3.94
N PHE A 325 -5.63 6.01 -4.76
CA PHE A 325 -4.57 5.11 -4.32
C PHE A 325 -3.68 5.69 -3.21
N GLY A 326 -3.34 6.99 -3.27
CA GLY A 326 -2.56 7.63 -2.20
C GLY A 326 -3.24 7.55 -0.84
N TRP A 327 -4.52 7.89 -0.75
CA TRP A 327 -5.25 7.81 0.52
C TRP A 327 -5.39 6.38 1.04
N TYR A 328 -5.53 5.40 0.15
CA TYR A 328 -5.53 3.99 0.51
C TYR A 328 -4.19 3.57 1.14
N VAL A 329 -3.07 3.94 0.50
CA VAL A 329 -1.72 3.70 1.03
C VAL A 329 -1.55 4.41 2.38
N PHE A 330 -1.92 5.70 2.49
CA PHE A 330 -1.88 6.44 3.74
C PHE A 330 -2.61 5.72 4.88
N ALA A 331 -3.86 5.31 4.65
CA ALA A 331 -4.64 4.64 5.67
C ALA A 331 -3.96 3.34 6.16
N SER A 332 -3.39 2.55 5.24
CA SER A 332 -2.75 1.27 5.59
C SER A 332 -1.58 1.42 6.57
N PHE A 333 -0.65 2.35 6.32
CA PHE A 333 0.49 2.55 7.22
C PHE A 333 0.15 3.43 8.42
N PHE A 334 -0.86 4.29 8.33
CA PHE A 334 -1.29 5.13 9.45
C PHE A 334 -1.94 4.30 10.57
N VAL A 335 -2.81 3.34 10.23
CA VAL A 335 -3.36 2.35 11.19
C VAL A 335 -2.22 1.57 11.85
N SER A 336 -1.27 1.10 11.04
CA SER A 336 -0.11 0.35 11.52
C SER A 336 0.78 1.18 12.46
N GLY A 337 0.94 2.47 12.19
CA GLY A 337 1.64 3.42 13.05
C GLY A 337 0.98 3.60 14.42
N ILE A 338 -0.34 3.82 14.46
CA ILE A 338 -1.11 3.94 15.71
C ILE A 338 -1.06 2.64 16.52
N THR A 339 -1.20 1.51 15.83
CA THR A 339 -1.09 0.18 16.44
C THR A 339 0.29 -0.03 17.06
N THR A 340 1.35 0.35 16.36
CA THR A 340 2.72 0.27 16.89
C THR A 340 2.91 1.17 18.13
N ILE A 341 2.31 2.37 18.16
CA ILE A 341 2.31 3.24 19.34
C ILE A 341 1.65 2.54 20.53
N ALA A 342 0.49 1.92 20.32
CA ALA A 342 -0.20 1.15 21.36
C ALA A 342 0.66 -0.02 21.87
N MET A 343 1.24 -0.82 20.97
CA MET A 343 2.06 -1.98 21.32
C MET A 343 3.29 -1.60 22.16
N VAL A 344 4.04 -0.56 21.76
CA VAL A 344 5.21 -0.09 22.52
C VAL A 344 4.78 0.50 23.86
N THR A 345 3.68 1.24 23.92
CA THR A 345 3.13 1.81 25.16
C THR A 345 2.73 0.70 26.14
N LEU A 346 2.02 -0.33 25.68
CA LEU A 346 1.61 -1.47 26.49
C LEU A 346 2.82 -2.26 27.00
N TYR A 347 3.84 -2.47 26.15
CA TYR A 347 5.09 -3.10 26.57
C TYR A 347 5.77 -2.30 27.69
N LEU A 348 5.97 -1.00 27.53
CA LEU A 348 6.62 -0.16 28.54
C LEU A 348 5.80 -0.08 29.83
N LYS A 349 4.47 0.01 29.74
CA LYS A 349 3.56 -0.03 30.89
C LYS A 349 3.67 -1.34 31.65
N SER A 350 3.72 -2.49 30.96
CA SER A 350 3.88 -3.81 31.60
C SER A 350 5.19 -3.96 32.36
N LYS A 351 6.21 -3.16 32.03
CA LYS A 351 7.51 -3.11 32.71
C LYS A 351 7.61 -2.01 33.76
N GLY A 352 6.52 -1.28 34.05
CA GLY A 352 6.48 -0.23 35.07
C GLY A 352 7.16 1.08 34.68
N TYR A 353 7.44 1.31 33.40
CA TYR A 353 8.12 2.53 32.94
C TYR A 353 7.18 3.71 32.66
N LEU A 354 5.87 3.50 32.67
CA LEU A 354 4.85 4.50 32.37
C LEU A 354 3.88 4.64 33.55
N GLU A 355 4.12 5.65 34.40
CA GLU A 355 3.37 5.88 35.64
C GLU A 355 1.96 6.46 35.39
N PHE A 356 1.85 7.44 34.49
CA PHE A 356 0.63 8.21 34.25
C PHE A 356 -0.27 7.64 33.13
N VAL A 357 0.05 6.43 32.65
CA VAL A 357 -0.74 5.77 31.59
C VAL A 357 -1.67 4.76 32.22
N ASN A 358 -2.98 4.99 32.09
CA ASN A 358 -4.04 4.14 32.63
C ASN A 358 -4.84 3.45 31.50
N ASN A 359 -5.89 2.71 31.87
CA ASN A 359 -6.74 1.99 30.91
C ASN A 359 -7.49 2.91 29.95
N SER A 360 -7.71 4.18 30.32
CA SER A 360 -8.37 5.17 29.46
C SER A 360 -7.49 5.58 28.29
N HIS A 361 -6.17 5.73 28.51
CA HIS A 361 -5.21 5.96 27.43
C HIS A 361 -5.14 4.76 26.47
N ILE A 362 -5.18 3.54 27.02
CA ILE A 362 -5.19 2.30 26.22
C ILE A 362 -6.49 2.22 25.40
N HIS A 363 -7.62 2.52 26.03
CA HIS A 363 -8.91 2.59 25.36
C HIS A 363 -8.90 3.63 24.24
N ASP A 364 -8.29 4.80 24.45
CA ASP A 364 -8.19 5.86 23.45
C ASP A 364 -7.39 5.41 22.22
N LEU A 365 -6.24 4.78 22.44
CA LEU A 365 -5.44 4.19 21.37
C LEU A 365 -6.18 3.04 20.65
N ALA A 366 -6.89 2.19 21.41
CA ALA A 366 -7.68 1.09 20.87
C ALA A 366 -8.87 1.58 20.01
N LYS A 367 -9.52 2.69 20.38
CA LYS A 367 -10.55 3.29 19.52
C LYS A 367 -9.96 3.95 18.28
N PHE A 368 -8.78 4.55 18.35
CA PHE A 368 -8.13 5.16 17.19
C PHE A 368 -7.68 4.09 16.18
N MET A 369 -7.05 2.99 16.64
CA MET A 369 -6.71 1.88 15.72
C MET A 369 -7.97 1.29 15.07
N PHE A 370 -9.05 1.13 15.82
CA PHE A 370 -10.32 0.60 15.31
C PHE A 370 -11.01 1.54 14.30
N GLY A 371 -11.15 2.83 14.65
CA GLY A 371 -11.83 3.78 13.76
C GLY A 371 -11.10 3.96 12.44
N ILE A 372 -9.77 4.02 12.46
CA ILE A 372 -8.97 4.18 11.25
C ILE A 372 -8.88 2.85 10.46
N SER A 373 -8.98 1.67 11.09
CA SER A 373 -9.05 0.40 10.34
C SER A 373 -10.34 0.31 9.51
N VAL A 374 -11.47 0.79 10.04
CA VAL A 374 -12.73 0.91 9.27
C VAL A 374 -12.58 1.91 8.12
N PHE A 375 -11.87 3.02 8.34
CA PHE A 375 -11.57 3.98 7.28
C PHE A 375 -10.73 3.35 6.15
N TRP A 376 -9.72 2.54 6.49
CA TRP A 376 -8.96 1.77 5.50
C TRP A 376 -9.88 0.85 4.68
N THR A 377 -10.81 0.13 5.33
CA THR A 377 -11.74 -0.78 4.61
C THR A 377 -12.65 -0.03 3.66
N TYR A 378 -13.13 1.15 4.07
CA TYR A 378 -13.91 2.02 3.18
C TYR A 378 -13.13 2.37 1.92
N LEU A 379 -11.85 2.75 2.04
CA LEU A 379 -11.01 3.08 0.89
C LEU A 379 -10.71 1.87 0.01
N TRP A 380 -10.39 0.72 0.63
CA TRP A 380 -10.21 -0.55 -0.09
C TRP A 380 -11.46 -0.91 -0.90
N PHE A 381 -12.63 -0.89 -0.26
CA PHE A 381 -13.88 -1.28 -0.90
C PHE A 381 -14.31 -0.30 -1.98
N SER A 382 -14.21 1.01 -1.73
CA SER A 382 -14.57 2.01 -2.74
C SER A 382 -13.66 1.97 -3.96
N GLN A 383 -12.37 1.72 -3.80
CA GLN A 383 -11.46 1.52 -4.93
C GLN A 383 -11.80 0.26 -5.73
N PHE A 384 -11.99 -0.87 -5.03
CA PHE A 384 -12.32 -2.14 -5.66
C PHE A 384 -13.67 -2.08 -6.39
N MET A 385 -14.72 -1.63 -5.70
CA MET A 385 -16.09 -1.64 -6.21
C MET A 385 -16.25 -0.75 -7.43
N LEU A 386 -15.62 0.42 -7.49
CA LEU A 386 -15.75 1.32 -8.64
C LEU A 386 -15.09 0.77 -9.92
N ILE A 387 -13.94 0.10 -9.79
CA ILE A 387 -13.28 -0.55 -10.94
C ILE A 387 -14.03 -1.82 -11.33
N TRP A 388 -14.51 -2.60 -10.36
CA TRP A 388 -15.31 -3.80 -10.61
C TRP A 388 -16.66 -3.50 -11.28
N TYR A 389 -17.31 -2.39 -10.90
CA TYR A 389 -18.67 -2.07 -11.38
C TYR A 389 -18.71 -1.58 -12.84
N ALA A 390 -17.71 -0.79 -13.25
CA ALA A 390 -17.69 -0.16 -14.59
C ALA A 390 -16.66 -0.80 -15.56
N ASP A 391 -15.90 -1.77 -15.06
CA ASP A 391 -15.06 -2.73 -15.78
C ASP A 391 -14.36 -2.26 -17.07
N ILE A 392 -13.79 -1.05 -17.07
CA ILE A 392 -13.01 -0.52 -18.18
C ILE A 392 -11.77 -1.41 -18.39
N PRO A 393 -11.58 -2.04 -19.57
CA PRO A 393 -10.59 -3.11 -19.75
C PRO A 393 -9.15 -2.75 -19.37
N GLU A 394 -8.75 -1.49 -19.54
CA GLU A 394 -7.39 -1.00 -19.21
C GLU A 394 -7.11 -1.03 -17.70
N GLU A 395 -8.11 -0.81 -16.85
CA GLU A 395 -7.94 -0.66 -15.40
C GLU A 395 -8.24 -1.95 -14.61
N VAL A 396 -9.03 -2.86 -15.20
CA VAL A 396 -9.51 -4.09 -14.55
C VAL A 396 -8.41 -5.13 -14.33
N THR A 397 -7.40 -5.16 -15.21
CA THR A 397 -6.29 -6.12 -15.17
C THR A 397 -5.58 -6.14 -13.82
N TYR A 398 -5.50 -4.99 -13.13
CA TYR A 398 -4.93 -4.86 -11.79
C TYR A 398 -5.62 -5.77 -10.76
N PHE A 399 -6.96 -5.78 -10.73
CA PHE A 399 -7.73 -6.59 -9.80
C PHE A 399 -7.90 -8.02 -10.29
N TRP A 400 -8.07 -8.22 -11.60
CA TRP A 400 -8.18 -9.56 -12.20
C TRP A 400 -6.97 -10.44 -11.82
N THR A 401 -5.76 -9.96 -12.10
CA THR A 401 -4.52 -10.71 -11.80
C THR A 401 -4.34 -10.97 -10.30
N ARG A 402 -4.80 -10.06 -9.44
CA ARG A 402 -4.76 -10.22 -7.97
C ARG A 402 -5.79 -11.22 -7.47
N ILE A 403 -6.99 -11.25 -8.04
CA ILE A 403 -8.03 -12.20 -7.65
C ILE A 403 -7.67 -13.61 -8.10
N GLU A 404 -7.18 -13.76 -9.33
CA GLU A 404 -6.82 -15.08 -9.88
C GLU A 404 -5.56 -15.66 -9.22
N LEU A 405 -4.49 -14.87 -9.12
CA LEU A 405 -3.20 -15.37 -8.64
C LEU A 405 -3.00 -15.22 -7.12
N TYR A 406 -3.63 -14.22 -6.50
CA TYR A 406 -3.43 -13.84 -5.09
C TYR A 406 -4.74 -13.87 -4.29
N ASN A 407 -5.69 -14.73 -4.64
CA ASN A 407 -7.02 -14.81 -4.02
C ASN A 407 -6.99 -14.77 -2.48
N LEU A 408 -6.26 -15.71 -1.87
CA LEU A 408 -6.17 -15.83 -0.41
C LEU A 408 -5.47 -14.62 0.23
N PRO A 409 -4.29 -14.15 -0.25
CA PRO A 409 -3.73 -12.88 0.21
C PRO A 409 -4.68 -11.68 0.06
N PHE A 410 -5.40 -11.57 -1.05
CA PHE A 410 -6.26 -10.43 -1.38
C PHE A 410 -7.47 -10.33 -0.46
N PHE A 411 -8.25 -11.41 -0.31
CA PHE A 411 -9.42 -11.41 0.59
C PHE A 411 -9.02 -11.63 2.06
N GLY A 412 -7.91 -12.34 2.32
CA GLY A 412 -7.36 -12.52 3.65
C GLY A 412 -6.98 -11.20 4.32
N ALA A 413 -6.40 -10.27 3.56
CA ALA A 413 -6.16 -8.90 4.00
C ALA A 413 -7.43 -8.22 4.53
N VAL A 414 -8.55 -8.34 3.82
CA VAL A 414 -9.84 -7.77 4.26
C VAL A 414 -10.30 -8.41 5.57
N VAL A 415 -10.22 -9.73 5.69
CA VAL A 415 -10.61 -10.42 6.93
C VAL A 415 -9.77 -9.96 8.12
N MET A 416 -8.46 -9.82 7.94
CA MET A 416 -7.52 -9.42 9.00
C MET A 416 -7.63 -7.96 9.39
N ASN A 417 -7.85 -7.05 8.43
CA ASN A 417 -7.87 -5.60 8.66
C ASN A 417 -9.27 -5.04 8.94
N PHE A 418 -10.34 -5.80 8.66
CA PHE A 418 -11.72 -5.36 8.86
C PHE A 418 -12.52 -6.28 9.79
N VAL A 419 -12.75 -7.53 9.36
CA VAL A 419 -13.68 -8.46 10.04
C VAL A 419 -13.19 -8.73 11.46
N PHE A 420 -11.90 -9.05 11.62
CA PHE A 420 -11.33 -9.33 12.92
C PHE A 420 -11.35 -8.09 13.86
N PRO A 421 -10.85 -6.90 13.47
CA PRO A 421 -10.92 -5.71 14.32
C PRO A 421 -12.34 -5.30 14.70
N ILE A 422 -13.32 -5.44 13.81
CA ILE A 422 -14.72 -5.14 14.13
C ILE A 422 -15.27 -6.04 15.23
N LEU A 423 -15.08 -7.35 15.11
CA LEU A 423 -15.66 -8.29 16.06
C LEU A 423 -15.01 -8.20 17.45
N ILE A 424 -13.75 -7.76 17.51
CA ILE A 424 -12.98 -7.69 18.76
C ILE A 424 -13.00 -6.29 19.39
N LEU A 425 -12.76 -5.24 18.60
CA LEU A 425 -12.60 -3.86 19.05
C LEU A 425 -13.89 -3.04 18.93
N ILE A 426 -15.08 -3.66 18.90
CA ILE A 426 -16.33 -2.90 19.06
C ILE A 426 -16.64 -2.63 20.54
N ASN A 427 -16.39 -3.63 21.41
CA ASN A 427 -16.73 -3.58 22.82
C ASN A 427 -15.76 -2.67 23.61
N SER A 428 -16.31 -1.71 24.36
CA SER A 428 -15.56 -0.77 25.20
C SER A 428 -14.75 -1.45 26.31
N ASP A 429 -15.23 -2.55 26.86
CA ASP A 429 -14.55 -3.28 27.93
C ASP A 429 -13.32 -3.99 27.38
N PHE A 430 -13.43 -4.58 26.20
CA PHE A 430 -12.34 -5.26 25.51
C PHE A 430 -11.23 -4.29 25.10
N LYS A 431 -11.57 -3.05 24.73
CA LYS A 431 -10.59 -1.99 24.43
C LYS A 431 -9.68 -1.60 25.60
N ARG A 432 -10.04 -1.97 26.84
CA ARG A 432 -9.24 -1.71 28.05
C ARG A 432 -8.35 -2.90 28.42
N LEU A 433 -8.57 -4.08 27.83
CA LEU A 433 -7.82 -5.29 28.13
C LEU A 433 -6.55 -5.36 27.29
N THR A 434 -5.39 -5.27 27.95
CA THR A 434 -4.07 -5.29 27.30
C THR A 434 -3.89 -6.46 26.34
N TRP A 435 -4.31 -7.67 26.72
CA TRP A 435 -4.11 -8.85 25.88
C TRP A 435 -4.97 -8.79 24.59
N VAL A 436 -6.17 -8.22 24.67
CA VAL A 436 -7.05 -8.04 23.50
C VAL A 436 -6.45 -7.03 22.54
N VAL A 437 -5.98 -5.89 23.05
CA VAL A 437 -5.34 -4.85 22.22
C VAL A 437 -4.05 -5.37 21.59
N VAL A 438 -3.27 -6.19 22.31
CA VAL A 438 -2.06 -6.84 21.77
C VAL A 438 -2.41 -7.84 20.66
N MET A 439 -3.41 -8.69 20.88
CA MET A 439 -3.87 -9.65 19.88
C MET A 439 -4.35 -8.94 18.62
N ALA A 440 -5.21 -7.93 18.76
CA ALA A 440 -5.71 -7.15 17.63
C ALA A 440 -4.59 -6.38 16.92
N GLY A 441 -3.66 -5.80 17.68
CA GLY A 441 -2.52 -5.11 17.10
C GLY A 441 -1.62 -6.02 16.27
N ILE A 442 -1.40 -7.26 16.70
CA ILE A 442 -0.63 -8.25 15.92
C ILE A 442 -1.36 -8.56 14.60
N VAL A 443 -2.67 -8.85 14.65
CA VAL A 443 -3.45 -9.18 13.44
C VAL A 443 -3.47 -8.03 12.45
N ILE A 444 -3.70 -6.79 12.93
CA ILE A 444 -3.71 -5.58 12.09
C ILE A 444 -2.34 -5.33 11.43
N LEU A 445 -1.24 -5.49 12.18
CA LEU A 445 0.11 -5.29 11.61
C LEU A 445 0.44 -6.34 10.55
N PHE A 446 0.06 -7.61 10.76
CA PHE A 446 0.24 -8.64 9.74
C PHE A 446 -0.70 -8.42 8.55
N GLY A 447 -1.94 -8.00 8.77
CA GLY A 447 -2.90 -7.71 7.70
C GLY A 447 -2.39 -6.58 6.80
N HIS A 448 -1.89 -5.48 7.37
CA HIS A 448 -1.30 -4.41 6.57
C HIS A 448 0.04 -4.80 5.93
N TYR A 449 0.82 -5.73 6.48
CA TYR A 449 1.96 -6.28 5.74
C TYR A 449 1.48 -7.03 4.48
N VAL A 450 0.41 -7.82 4.58
CA VAL A 450 -0.23 -8.49 3.44
C VAL A 450 -0.78 -7.47 2.44
N ASP A 451 -1.31 -6.33 2.88
CA ASP A 451 -1.72 -5.25 1.96
C ASP A 451 -0.55 -4.74 1.11
N PHE A 452 0.60 -4.42 1.72
CA PHE A 452 1.79 -3.99 1.00
C PHE A 452 2.35 -5.09 0.09
N PHE A 453 2.29 -6.34 0.54
CA PHE A 453 2.63 -7.51 -0.27
C PHE A 453 1.76 -7.58 -1.54
N ASN A 454 0.44 -7.44 -1.40
CA ASN A 454 -0.51 -7.47 -2.53
C ASN A 454 -0.39 -6.26 -3.46
N MET A 455 0.06 -5.11 -2.95
CA MET A 455 0.30 -3.95 -3.81
C MET A 455 1.51 -4.14 -4.73
N ILE A 456 2.58 -4.81 -4.27
CA ILE A 456 3.89 -4.83 -4.92
C ILE A 456 4.23 -6.16 -5.59
N MET A 457 3.93 -7.30 -4.96
CA MET A 457 4.37 -8.61 -5.45
C MET A 457 3.78 -8.99 -6.82
N PRO A 458 2.47 -8.79 -7.10
CA PRO A 458 1.90 -9.15 -8.40
C PRO A 458 2.59 -8.44 -9.58
N GLY A 459 2.98 -7.17 -9.41
CA GLY A 459 3.66 -6.39 -10.44
C GLY A 459 5.17 -6.67 -10.57
N THR A 460 5.77 -7.45 -9.67
CA THR A 460 7.22 -7.73 -9.66
C THR A 460 7.55 -9.18 -9.96
N VAL A 461 6.75 -10.12 -9.45
CA VAL A 461 6.98 -11.57 -9.57
C VAL A 461 5.83 -12.35 -10.19
N GLY A 462 4.69 -11.70 -10.49
CA GLY A 462 3.56 -12.36 -11.14
C GLY A 462 3.04 -13.57 -10.36
N ASP A 463 2.95 -14.72 -11.03
CA ASP A 463 2.50 -16.00 -10.48
C ASP A 463 3.57 -16.74 -9.66
N ARG A 464 4.84 -16.30 -9.70
CA ARG A 464 5.97 -16.93 -8.96
C ARG A 464 6.08 -16.49 -7.51
N TRP A 465 4.97 -16.09 -6.91
CA TRP A 465 4.93 -15.66 -5.52
C TRP A 465 4.83 -16.85 -4.57
N PHE A 466 5.41 -16.67 -3.39
CA PHE A 466 5.21 -17.53 -2.22
C PHE A 466 5.81 -16.81 -1.02
N ILE A 467 5.34 -17.12 0.18
CA ILE A 467 5.90 -16.58 1.43
C ILE A 467 6.94 -17.57 1.94
N GLY A 468 8.21 -17.33 1.61
CA GLY A 468 9.31 -18.22 1.93
C GLY A 468 10.37 -17.60 2.83
N ILE A 469 11.56 -18.20 2.79
CA ILE A 469 12.73 -17.73 3.53
C ILE A 469 13.11 -16.27 3.19
N PRO A 470 13.09 -15.81 1.92
CA PRO A 470 13.45 -14.42 1.59
C PRO A 470 12.49 -13.39 2.19
N GLU A 471 11.19 -13.65 2.14
CA GLU A 471 10.14 -12.77 2.67
C GLU A 471 10.20 -12.71 4.21
N ILE A 472 10.24 -13.87 4.87
CA ILE A 472 10.33 -13.96 6.34
C ILE A 472 11.66 -13.37 6.82
N GLY A 473 12.77 -13.67 6.14
CA GLY A 473 14.10 -13.15 6.45
C GLY A 473 14.15 -11.62 6.38
N SER A 474 13.59 -11.03 5.31
CA SER A 474 13.52 -9.58 5.15
C SER A 474 12.69 -8.92 6.25
N LEU A 475 11.54 -9.51 6.60
CA LEU A 475 10.69 -9.00 7.67
C LEU A 475 11.37 -9.12 9.05
N CYS A 476 12.00 -10.25 9.35
CA CYS A 476 12.78 -10.45 10.58
C CYS A 476 13.93 -9.44 10.71
N PHE A 477 14.66 -9.18 9.61
CA PHE A 477 15.75 -8.21 9.60
C PHE A 477 15.25 -6.81 9.99
N PHE A 478 14.21 -6.31 9.32
CA PHE A 478 13.71 -4.97 9.57
C PHE A 478 12.96 -4.84 10.90
N ILE A 479 12.24 -5.87 11.37
CA ILE A 479 11.66 -5.88 12.72
C ILE A 479 12.77 -5.84 13.77
N GLY A 480 13.82 -6.65 13.62
CA GLY A 480 14.96 -6.65 14.53
C GLY A 480 15.65 -5.28 14.57
N LEU A 481 15.91 -4.69 13.40
CA LEU A 481 16.49 -3.35 13.28
C LEU A 481 15.58 -2.28 13.91
N PHE A 482 14.28 -2.34 13.65
CA PHE A 482 13.29 -1.43 14.22
C PHE A 482 13.30 -1.48 15.75
N ILE A 483 13.20 -2.68 16.34
CA ILE A 483 13.26 -2.87 17.80
C ILE A 483 14.57 -2.29 18.36
N LEU A 484 15.71 -2.62 17.73
CA LEU A 484 17.02 -2.16 18.18
C LEU A 484 17.09 -0.62 18.21
N VAL A 485 16.67 0.05 17.12
CA VAL A 485 16.73 1.51 17.00
C VAL A 485 15.76 2.19 17.95
N VAL A 486 14.50 1.76 17.99
CA VAL A 486 13.44 2.38 18.81
C VAL A 486 13.77 2.27 20.29
N PHE A 487 14.08 1.08 20.79
CA PHE A 487 14.36 0.90 22.22
C PHE A 487 15.71 1.49 22.63
N THR A 488 16.70 1.56 21.74
CA THR A 488 17.92 2.33 22.00
C THR A 488 17.64 3.83 22.07
N ALA A 489 16.75 4.37 21.23
CA ALA A 489 16.37 5.78 21.27
C ALA A 489 15.63 6.14 22.56
N LEU A 490 14.78 5.24 23.06
CA LEU A 490 14.05 5.42 24.32
C LEU A 490 14.97 5.51 25.55
N THR A 491 16.19 4.95 25.52
CA THR A 491 17.13 5.11 26.64
C THR A 491 17.80 6.47 26.69
N LYS A 492 17.69 7.29 25.64
CA LYS A 492 18.44 8.54 25.51
C LYS A 492 17.77 9.72 26.21
N VAL A 493 16.49 9.59 26.60
CA VAL A 493 15.73 10.69 27.19
C VAL A 493 14.68 10.13 28.18
N PRO A 494 14.25 10.92 29.19
CA PRO A 494 13.15 10.52 30.07
C PRO A 494 11.84 10.32 29.28
N LEU A 495 11.03 9.35 29.71
CA LEU A 495 9.78 8.98 29.04
C LEU A 495 8.62 9.96 29.29
N LEU A 496 8.72 10.79 30.33
CA LEU A 496 7.76 11.86 30.58
C LEU A 496 8.42 13.19 30.19
N ALA A 497 7.75 13.98 29.34
CA ALA A 497 8.17 15.35 29.09
C ALA A 497 8.09 16.16 30.39
N LYS A 498 9.04 17.07 30.63
CA LYS A 498 9.03 17.88 31.85
C LYS A 498 8.03 19.02 31.75
N ARG A 499 8.01 19.70 30.59
CA ARG A 499 7.21 20.91 30.39
C ARG A 499 6.43 20.83 29.09
N ASN A 500 5.11 20.67 29.22
CA ASN A 500 4.17 20.82 28.12
C ASN A 500 2.88 21.48 28.67
N PRO A 501 2.28 22.47 27.97
CA PRO A 501 1.09 23.17 28.43
C PRO A 501 -0.09 22.27 28.83
N PHE A 502 -0.20 21.09 28.24
CA PHE A 502 -1.31 20.14 28.43
C PHE A 502 -0.91 18.90 29.25
N ILE A 503 0.28 18.90 29.87
CA ILE A 503 0.76 17.70 30.56
C ILE A 503 -0.03 17.38 31.84
N GLU A 504 -0.45 18.39 32.59
CA GLU A 504 -1.13 18.17 33.87
C GLU A 504 -2.51 17.55 33.69
N GLU A 505 -3.30 18.01 32.71
CA GLU A 505 -4.57 17.36 32.37
C GLU A 505 -4.35 15.92 31.85
N SER A 506 -3.31 15.68 31.05
CA SER A 506 -3.01 14.34 30.52
C SER A 506 -2.66 13.33 31.61
N LYS A 507 -2.00 13.75 32.69
CA LYS A 507 -1.69 12.89 33.84
C LYS A 507 -2.95 12.43 34.58
N HIS A 508 -4.02 13.22 34.54
CA HIS A 508 -5.30 12.95 35.21
C HIS A 508 -6.38 12.47 34.24
N PHE A 509 -6.03 12.21 32.98
CA PHE A 509 -6.97 11.83 31.94
C PHE A 509 -7.67 10.51 32.28
N HIS A 510 -9.00 10.51 32.16
CA HIS A 510 -9.85 9.34 32.33
C HIS A 510 -11.04 9.42 31.36
N TYR A 511 -11.51 8.26 30.93
CA TYR A 511 -12.62 8.06 30.00
C TYR A 511 -13.28 6.73 30.31
#